data_AF-A0A1X9MFY8-F1
#
_entry.id   AF-A0A1X9MFY8-F1
#
_cell.length_a   1.000
_cell.length_b   1.000
_cell.length_c   1.000
_cell.angle_alpha   90.00
_cell.angle_beta   90.00
_cell.angle_gamma   90.00
#
_symmetry.space_group_name_H-M   'P 1'
#
loop_
_entity.id
_entity.type
_entity.pdbx_description
1 polymer ?
#
loop_
_entity_poly.entity_id
_entity_poly.type
_entity_poly.pdbx_seq_one_letter_code
_entity_poly.pdbx_strand_id
1 'polypeptide(L)'
;MIRKVLGFRNRNVSHFTLEAINKKMAEMKFDREFAEEIMNTFKDRINEDGEKAFQKWFSELHYRLPEEFQDEFLAIKRYRQYAKWIEEEVCKLETETKLSWQQQTEDIKDLDDRARKVQLVIRSRLSDIALELR
;
A
#
# COMPACT_ATOMS: atom_id res chain seq x y z
N MET A 1 -36.09 25.07 -0.29
CA MET A 1 -36.47 23.72 -0.78
C MET A 1 -35.21 22.90 -0.99
N ILE A 2 -35.24 21.68 -0.49
CA ILE A 2 -34.09 20.84 -0.13
C ILE A 2 -33.50 20.15 -1.37
N ARG A 3 -32.16 20.15 -1.50
CA ARG A 3 -31.46 19.01 -2.11
C ARG A 3 -30.35 18.53 -1.17
N LYS A 4 -30.62 17.36 -0.60
CA LYS A 4 -29.71 16.49 0.14
C LYS A 4 -28.35 16.44 -0.55
N VAL A 5 -27.28 16.80 0.16
CA VAL A 5 -25.93 16.33 -0.17
C VAL A 5 -25.50 15.43 0.97
N LEU A 6 -25.52 14.14 0.63
CA LEU A 6 -24.88 12.99 1.25
C LEU A 6 -24.30 13.21 2.65
N GLY A 7 -24.93 12.56 3.64
CA GLY A 7 -24.28 12.32 4.91
C GLY A 7 -22.98 11.56 4.69
N PHE A 8 -21.86 12.27 4.81
CA PHE A 8 -20.58 11.68 5.13
C PHE A 8 -20.78 10.93 6.44
N ARG A 9 -20.98 9.61 6.36
CA ARG A 9 -20.80 8.76 7.53
C ARG A 9 -19.39 9.03 7.99
N ASN A 10 -19.27 9.63 9.17
CA ASN A 10 -18.02 9.79 9.90
C ASN A 10 -17.52 8.36 10.20
N ARG A 11 -16.91 7.70 9.21
CA ARG A 11 -16.26 6.41 9.42
C ARG A 11 -15.14 6.71 10.38
N ASN A 12 -15.16 6.05 11.53
CA ASN A 12 -14.13 6.26 12.51
C ASN A 12 -12.81 5.72 11.92
N VAL A 13 -11.93 6.61 11.45
CA VAL A 13 -10.63 6.26 10.87
C VAL A 13 -9.50 6.27 11.91
N SER A 14 -9.82 6.46 13.19
CA SER A 14 -8.82 6.58 14.26
C SER A 14 -8.01 5.30 14.51
N HIS A 15 -8.43 4.16 13.93
CA HIS A 15 -7.72 2.88 14.05
C HIS A 15 -6.56 2.73 13.04
N PHE A 16 -6.45 3.60 12.02
CA PHE A 16 -5.32 3.62 11.08
C PHE A 16 -4.09 4.30 11.68
N THR A 17 -3.60 3.79 12.82
CA THR A 17 -2.38 4.29 13.46
C THR A 17 -1.13 3.61 12.89
N LEU A 18 0.03 4.27 12.97
CA LEU A 18 1.30 3.65 12.59
C LEU A 18 1.55 2.33 13.33
N GLU A 19 1.18 2.25 14.61
CA GLU A 19 1.32 1.03 15.40
C GLU A 19 0.45 -0.10 14.85
N ALA A 20 -0.82 0.18 14.54
CA ALA A 20 -1.73 -0.81 13.99
C ALA A 20 -1.28 -1.31 12.61
N ILE A 21 -0.83 -0.40 11.75
CA ILE A 21 -0.31 -0.73 10.42
C ILE A 21 0.97 -1.57 10.53
N ASN A 22 1.91 -1.18 11.38
CA ASN A 22 3.15 -1.93 11.59
C ASN A 22 2.88 -3.33 12.16
N LYS A 23 1.95 -3.45 13.11
CA LYS A 23 1.51 -4.74 13.63
C LYS A 23 0.95 -5.63 12.52
N LYS A 24 0.14 -5.07 11.61
CA LYS A 24 -0.40 -5.81 10.46
C LYS A 24 0.68 -6.24 9.47
N MET A 25 1.65 -5.38 9.15
CA MET A 25 2.80 -5.78 8.33
C MET A 25 3.59 -6.93 8.96
N ALA A 26 3.75 -6.94 10.29
CA ALA A 26 4.39 -8.04 11.01
C ALA A 26 3.56 -9.33 10.96
N GLU A 27 2.23 -9.26 11.13
CA GLU A 27 1.31 -10.40 10.99
C GLU A 27 1.37 -11.00 9.57
N MET A 28 1.46 -10.15 8.55
CA MET A 28 1.62 -10.54 7.14
C MET A 28 3.06 -10.99 6.79
N LYS A 29 3.99 -10.96 7.74
CA LYS A 29 5.40 -11.35 7.57
C LYS A 29 6.10 -10.54 6.47
N PHE A 30 5.91 -9.23 6.48
CA PHE A 30 6.72 -8.34 5.68
C PHE A 30 8.22 -8.55 5.98
N ASP A 31 9.05 -8.34 4.97
CA ASP A 31 10.48 -8.15 5.20
C ASP A 31 10.66 -6.96 6.16
N ARG A 32 11.51 -7.14 7.17
CA ARG A 32 11.65 -6.19 8.27
C ARG A 32 12.18 -4.84 7.80
N GLU A 33 13.19 -4.84 6.95
CA GLU A 33 13.83 -3.62 6.44
C GLU A 33 12.87 -2.90 5.49
N PHE A 34 12.17 -3.67 4.64
CA PHE A 34 11.16 -3.10 3.76
C PHE A 34 9.97 -2.48 4.51
N ALA A 35 9.49 -3.14 5.57
CA ALA A 35 8.45 -2.58 6.44
C ALA A 35 8.93 -1.28 7.10
N GLU A 36 10.18 -1.22 7.56
CA GLU A 36 10.76 -0.01 8.15
C GLU A 36 10.82 1.15 7.15
N GLU A 37 11.19 0.89 5.88
CA GLU A 37 11.15 1.91 4.83
C GLU A 37 9.73 2.48 4.62
N ILE A 38 8.72 1.61 4.60
CA ILE A 38 7.31 2.01 4.47
C ILE A 38 6.89 2.85 5.69
N MET A 39 7.24 2.41 6.90
CA MET A 39 6.89 3.12 8.13
C MET A 39 7.54 4.50 8.22
N ASN A 40 8.79 4.64 7.76
CA ASN A 40 9.46 5.93 7.70
C ASN A 40 8.74 6.88 6.73
N THR A 41 8.34 6.37 5.56
CA THR A 41 7.55 7.13 4.58
C THR A 41 6.22 7.62 5.18
N PHE A 42 5.51 6.77 5.91
CA PHE A 42 4.26 7.15 6.57
C PHE A 42 4.46 8.14 7.72
N LYS A 43 5.56 8.00 8.47
CA LYS A 43 5.91 8.95 9.51
C LYS A 43 6.19 10.34 8.92
N ASP A 44 6.89 10.41 7.80
CA ASP A 44 7.16 11.67 7.11
C ASP A 44 5.85 12.33 6.65
N ARG A 45 4.94 11.56 6.02
CA ARG A 45 3.60 12.06 5.66
C ARG A 45 2.80 12.55 6.86
N ILE A 46 2.84 11.86 8.01
CA ILE A 46 2.18 12.33 9.24
C ILE A 46 2.79 13.65 9.74
N ASN A 47 4.11 13.81 9.64
CA ASN A 47 4.76 15.05 10.04
C ASN A 47 4.37 16.23 9.13
N GLU A 48 4.12 15.96 7.85
CA GLU A 48 3.74 16.96 6.86
C GLU A 48 2.25 17.33 6.92
N ASP A 49 1.36 16.31 6.90
CA ASP A 49 -0.08 16.50 6.74
C ASP A 49 -0.88 16.40 8.05
N GLY A 50 -0.28 15.82 9.09
CA GLY A 50 -0.93 15.51 10.36
C GLY A 50 -1.66 14.16 10.39
N GLU A 51 -1.79 13.59 11.59
CA GLU A 51 -2.30 12.23 11.79
C GLU A 51 -3.71 12.00 11.25
N LYS A 52 -4.63 12.97 11.42
CA LYS A 52 -6.01 12.84 10.92
C LYS A 52 -6.07 12.79 9.39
N ALA A 53 -5.21 13.56 8.71
CA ALA A 53 -5.13 13.55 7.26
C ALA A 53 -4.56 12.22 6.76
N PHE A 54 -3.49 11.73 7.41
CA PHE A 54 -2.93 10.40 7.15
C PHE A 54 -3.96 9.27 7.32
N GLN A 55 -4.68 9.25 8.44
CA GLN A 55 -5.69 8.21 8.72
C GLN A 55 -6.77 8.16 7.63
N LYS A 56 -7.25 9.34 7.20
CA LYS A 56 -8.22 9.44 6.11
C LYS A 56 -7.60 8.95 4.80
N TRP A 57 -6.42 9.44 4.44
CA TRP A 57 -5.70 9.04 3.24
C TRP A 57 -5.47 7.53 3.16
N PHE A 58 -4.96 6.92 4.23
CA PHE A 58 -4.69 5.49 4.29
C PHE A 58 -5.97 4.66 4.14
N SER A 59 -7.08 5.11 4.74
CA SER A 59 -8.39 4.46 4.66
C SER A 59 -9.00 4.46 3.24
N GLU A 60 -8.47 5.30 2.35
CA GLU A 60 -8.94 5.54 0.98
C GLU A 60 -7.99 4.95 -0.08
N LEU A 61 -6.95 4.20 0.30
CA LEU A 61 -5.98 3.61 -0.65
C LEU A 61 -6.67 2.76 -1.72
N HIS A 62 -7.54 1.82 -1.36
CA HIS A 62 -8.38 1.06 -2.30
C HIS A 62 -7.62 0.56 -3.56
N TYR A 63 -6.49 -0.13 -3.35
CA TYR A 63 -5.56 -0.63 -4.37
C TYR A 63 -4.79 0.43 -5.17
N ARG A 64 -4.87 1.71 -4.78
CA ARG A 64 -4.00 2.76 -5.31
C ARG A 64 -2.63 2.67 -4.65
N LEU A 65 -1.61 2.93 -5.47
CA LEU A 65 -0.25 3.05 -5.01
C LEU A 65 -0.03 4.43 -4.36
N PRO A 66 0.49 4.50 -3.12
CA PRO A 66 0.92 5.77 -2.53
C PRO A 66 1.89 6.52 -3.45
N GLU A 67 1.77 7.84 -3.49
CA GLU A 67 2.54 8.69 -4.41
C GLU A 67 4.06 8.53 -4.22
N GLU A 68 4.52 8.30 -3.00
CA GLU A 68 5.93 8.11 -2.63
C GLU A 68 6.56 6.84 -3.21
N PHE A 69 5.74 5.92 -3.71
CA PHE A 69 6.18 4.65 -4.30
C PHE A 69 6.00 4.59 -5.83
N GLN A 70 5.56 5.69 -6.47
CA GLN A 70 5.33 5.74 -7.92
C GLN A 70 6.62 5.85 -8.76
N ASP A 71 7.72 6.35 -8.18
CA ASP A 71 8.98 6.50 -8.90
C ASP A 71 9.55 5.14 -9.35
N GLU A 72 9.70 4.97 -10.67
CA GLU A 72 10.14 3.73 -11.28
C GLU A 72 11.57 3.35 -10.87
N PHE A 73 12.49 4.31 -10.82
CA PHE A 73 13.89 4.05 -10.50
C PHE A 73 14.06 3.56 -9.06
N LEU A 74 13.37 4.21 -8.11
CA LEU A 74 13.31 3.78 -6.71
C LEU A 74 12.64 2.41 -6.57
N ALA A 75 11.58 2.13 -7.33
CA ALA A 75 10.95 0.82 -7.33
C ALA A 75 11.91 -0.28 -7.83
N ILE A 76 12.67 -0.04 -8.90
CA ILE A 76 13.71 -0.98 -9.38
C ILE A 76 14.79 -1.20 -8.33
N LYS A 77 15.22 -0.12 -7.63
CA LYS A 77 16.22 -0.23 -6.57
C LYS A 77 15.71 -1.12 -5.42
N ARG A 78 14.47 -0.89 -4.97
CA ARG A 78 13.81 -1.70 -3.93
C ARG A 78 13.66 -3.15 -4.38
N TYR A 79 13.29 -3.39 -5.62
CA TYR A 79 13.25 -4.76 -6.16
C TYR A 79 14.60 -5.45 -6.02
N ARG A 80 15.71 -4.78 -6.38
CA ARG A 80 17.05 -5.40 -6.28
C ARG A 80 17.44 -5.72 -4.84
N GLN A 81 17.06 -4.87 -3.89
CA GLN A 81 17.37 -5.05 -2.49
C GLN A 81 16.52 -6.15 -1.84
N TYR A 82 15.23 -6.23 -2.21
CA TYR A 82 14.23 -7.09 -1.56
C TYR A 82 13.67 -8.18 -2.51
N ALA A 83 14.41 -8.54 -3.55
CA ALA A 83 13.92 -9.35 -4.67
C ALA A 83 13.24 -10.64 -4.23
N LYS A 84 13.87 -11.35 -3.28
CA LYS A 84 13.34 -12.61 -2.76
C LYS A 84 11.94 -12.43 -2.16
N TRP A 85 11.79 -11.47 -1.25
CA TRP A 85 10.51 -11.23 -0.59
C TRP A 85 9.44 -10.72 -1.58
N ILE A 86 9.82 -9.83 -2.51
CA ILE A 86 8.91 -9.34 -3.55
C ILE A 86 8.41 -10.48 -4.44
N GLU A 87 9.28 -11.36 -4.92
CA GLU A 87 8.86 -12.51 -5.75
C GLU A 87 7.98 -13.49 -4.97
N GLU A 88 8.27 -13.72 -3.68
CA GLU A 88 7.40 -14.52 -2.80
C GLU A 88 6.01 -13.90 -2.67
N GLU A 89 5.92 -12.58 -2.47
CA GLU A 89 4.63 -11.87 -2.40
C GLU A 89 3.89 -11.85 -3.74
N VAL A 90 4.60 -11.70 -4.85
CA VAL A 90 4.00 -11.79 -6.19
C VAL A 90 3.36 -13.17 -6.40
N CYS A 91 4.08 -14.25 -6.11
CA CYS A 91 3.54 -15.62 -6.21
C CYS A 91 2.29 -15.82 -5.32
N LYS A 92 2.28 -15.24 -4.11
CA LYS A 92 1.11 -15.28 -3.22
C LYS A 92 -0.07 -14.53 -3.85
N LEU A 93 0.15 -13.31 -4.34
CA LEU A 93 -0.88 -12.51 -4.99
C LEU A 93 -1.48 -13.21 -6.21
N GLU A 94 -0.66 -13.84 -7.05
CA GLU A 94 -1.16 -14.63 -8.19
C GLU A 94 -2.02 -15.81 -7.73
N THR A 95 -1.62 -16.47 -6.63
CA THR A 95 -2.38 -17.58 -6.04
C THR A 95 -3.70 -17.13 -5.44
N GLU A 96 -3.72 -16.00 -4.74
CA GLU A 96 -4.88 -15.39 -4.09
C GLU A 96 -5.90 -14.89 -5.13
N THR A 97 -5.44 -14.18 -6.15
CA THR A 97 -6.31 -13.52 -7.15
C THR A 97 -6.65 -14.39 -8.35
N LYS A 98 -5.89 -15.47 -8.60
CA LYS A 98 -5.96 -16.28 -9.83
C LYS A 98 -5.64 -15.49 -11.11
N LEU A 99 -4.94 -14.37 -10.98
CA LEU A 99 -4.47 -13.54 -12.09
C LEU A 99 -2.95 -13.48 -12.09
N SER A 100 -2.34 -13.49 -13.26
CA SER A 100 -0.89 -13.24 -13.36
C SER A 100 -0.54 -11.82 -12.92
N TRP A 101 0.67 -11.61 -12.43
CA TRP A 101 1.13 -10.28 -12.02
C TRP A 101 1.11 -9.28 -13.18
N GLN A 102 1.32 -9.75 -14.41
CA GLN A 102 1.20 -8.92 -15.61
C GLN A 102 -0.22 -8.41 -15.78
N GLN A 103 -1.23 -9.29 -15.66
CA GLN A 103 -2.64 -8.90 -15.75
C GLN A 103 -3.04 -7.96 -14.61
N GLN A 104 -2.54 -8.22 -13.41
CA GLN A 104 -2.81 -7.36 -12.25
C GLN A 104 -2.19 -5.97 -12.40
N THR A 105 -1.16 -5.80 -13.23
CA THR A 105 -0.42 -4.53 -13.46
C THR A 105 -0.57 -3.98 -14.88
N GLU A 106 -1.65 -4.34 -15.58
CA GLU A 106 -1.91 -3.88 -16.95
C GLU A 106 -2.01 -2.34 -17.03
N ASP A 107 -2.43 -1.70 -15.94
CA ASP A 107 -2.53 -0.24 -15.80
C ASP A 107 -1.18 0.49 -15.84
N ILE A 108 -0.09 -0.21 -15.53
CA ILE A 108 1.29 0.31 -15.51
C ILE A 108 2.23 -0.54 -16.38
N LYS A 109 1.70 -1.13 -17.45
CA LYS A 109 2.44 -2.09 -18.30
C LYS A 109 3.67 -1.53 -19.00
N ASP A 110 3.74 -0.20 -19.15
CA ASP A 110 4.84 0.48 -19.83
C ASP A 110 6.07 0.64 -18.93
N LEU A 111 5.97 0.34 -17.62
CA LEU A 111 7.09 0.34 -16.68
C LEU A 111 7.90 -0.96 -16.74
N ASP A 112 9.15 -0.91 -16.26
CA ASP A 112 9.99 -2.08 -16.03
C ASP A 112 9.29 -3.11 -15.12
N ASP A 113 9.39 -4.39 -15.49
CA ASP A 113 8.76 -5.50 -14.76
C ASP A 113 9.09 -5.51 -13.25
N ARG A 114 10.31 -5.11 -12.87
CA ARG A 114 10.73 -5.04 -11.48
C ARG A 114 9.99 -3.94 -10.73
N ALA A 115 9.82 -2.78 -11.37
CA ALA A 115 9.04 -1.68 -10.80
C ALA A 115 7.58 -2.11 -10.66
N ARG A 116 7.00 -2.70 -11.71
CA ARG A 116 5.61 -3.19 -11.71
C ARG A 116 5.32 -4.15 -10.55
N LYS A 117 6.20 -5.12 -10.33
CA LYS A 117 6.07 -6.09 -9.23
C LYS A 117 6.14 -5.42 -7.85
N VAL A 118 7.08 -4.50 -7.63
CA VAL A 118 7.18 -3.76 -6.36
C VAL A 118 5.92 -2.93 -6.12
N GLN A 119 5.50 -2.18 -7.12
CA GLN A 119 4.29 -1.35 -7.04
C GLN A 119 3.03 -2.19 -6.82
N LEU A 120 2.93 -3.37 -7.44
CA LEU A 120 1.87 -4.33 -7.19
C LEU A 120 1.85 -4.79 -5.74
N VAL A 121 2.99 -5.24 -5.21
CA VAL A 121 3.06 -5.73 -3.83
C VAL A 121 2.67 -4.64 -2.84
N ILE A 122 3.21 -3.43 -2.99
CA ILE A 122 2.91 -2.29 -2.10
C ILE A 122 1.41 -1.96 -2.15
N ARG A 123 0.85 -1.71 -3.34
CA ARG A 123 -0.56 -1.26 -3.46
C ARG A 123 -1.54 -2.31 -2.97
N SER A 124 -1.26 -3.59 -3.23
CA SER A 124 -2.11 -4.70 -2.80
C SER A 124 -2.04 -4.86 -1.29
N ARG A 125 -0.84 -5.02 -0.73
CA ARG A 125 -0.70 -5.34 0.69
C ARG A 125 -1.11 -4.20 1.61
N LEU A 126 -0.80 -2.95 1.26
CA LEU A 126 -1.28 -1.80 2.04
C LEU A 126 -2.81 -1.68 2.00
N SER A 127 -3.42 -2.03 0.87
CA SER A 127 -4.88 -2.03 0.75
C SER A 127 -5.52 -3.16 1.54
N ASP A 128 -4.90 -4.35 1.57
CA ASP A 128 -5.34 -5.46 2.41
C ASP A 128 -5.28 -5.07 3.89
N ILE A 129 -4.20 -4.43 4.34
CA ILE A 129 -4.08 -3.88 5.70
C ILE A 129 -5.18 -2.85 5.96
N ALA A 130 -5.42 -1.93 5.01
CA ALA A 130 -6.47 -0.92 5.15
C ALA A 130 -7.88 -1.54 5.25
N LEU A 131 -8.11 -2.68 4.58
CA LEU A 131 -9.35 -3.43 4.66
C LEU A 131 -9.49 -4.18 5.99
N GLU A 132 -8.41 -4.78 6.50
CA GLU A 132 -8.42 -5.51 7.76
C GLU A 132 -8.57 -4.63 9.00
N LEU A 133 -8.10 -3.38 8.94
CA LEU A 133 -8.21 -2.44 10.05
C LEU A 133 -9.59 -1.75 10.12
N ARG A 134 -10.34 -1.74 9.01
CA ARG A 134 -11.63 -1.03 8.87
C ARG A 134 -12.75 -1.61 9.72
#